data_AF-A0A6B0UVH3-F1
#
_entry.id   AF-A0A6B0UVH3-F1
#
_cell.length_a   1.000
_cell.length_b   1.000
_cell.length_c   1.000
_cell.angle_alpha   90.00
_cell.angle_beta   90.00
_cell.angle_gamma   90.00
#
_symmetry.space_group_name_H-M   'P 1'
#
loop_
_entity.id
_entity.type
_entity.pdbx_description
1 polymer ?
#
loop_
_entity_poly.entity_id
_entity_poly.type
_entity_poly.pdbx_seq_one_letter_code
_entity_poly.pdbx_strand_id
1 'polypeptide(L)'
;MSVGGACGSLLLCSFGSLVASSGLLGRKGSSTVSQVDVSLVKVKSEAKKICEKLDLKKLCSTIDRSKNLSLQIMFSAKTHKTDCPLRVIVSERGTWQKTVALFLQEKLNWLTVDDPFLLSNSDEVIKFLNEHNNNDLQAFSIDIKDLYY
;
A
#
# COMPACT_ATOMS: atom_id res chain seq x y z
N MET A 1 3.99 -36.35 7.83
CA MET A 1 4.93 -35.22 7.91
C MET A 1 4.73 -34.37 6.66
N SER A 2 4.00 -33.27 6.78
CA SER A 2 3.84 -32.30 5.69
C SER A 2 4.01 -30.92 6.31
N VAL A 3 5.13 -30.29 5.98
CA VAL A 3 5.50 -28.95 6.44
C VAL A 3 4.89 -27.96 5.45
N GLY A 4 3.78 -27.34 5.85
CA GLY A 4 3.17 -26.22 5.14
C GLY A 4 3.95 -24.94 5.43
N GLY A 5 4.71 -24.46 4.45
CA GLY A 5 5.37 -23.16 4.52
C GLY A 5 4.37 -22.03 4.34
N ALA A 6 4.10 -21.30 5.42
CA ALA A 6 3.37 -20.04 5.38
C ALA A 6 4.27 -18.96 4.75
N CYS A 7 3.98 -18.60 3.51
CA CYS A 7 4.58 -17.45 2.85
C CYS A 7 3.86 -16.19 3.36
N GLY A 8 4.39 -15.62 4.46
CA GLY A 8 3.96 -14.33 4.97
C GLY A 8 4.28 -13.24 3.96
N SER A 9 3.26 -12.49 3.53
CA SER A 9 3.44 -11.22 2.82
C SER A 9 2.81 -10.13 3.67
N LEU A 10 3.67 -9.45 4.43
CA LEU A 10 3.36 -8.19 5.09
C LEU A 10 2.87 -7.19 4.04
N LEU A 11 1.68 -6.64 4.27
CA LEU A 11 1.14 -5.49 3.56
C LEU A 11 1.23 -4.29 4.51
N LEU A 12 2.15 -3.37 4.23
CA LEU A 12 2.15 -2.04 4.83
C LEU A 12 2.87 -1.08 3.87
N CYS A 13 2.07 -0.34 3.11
CA CYS A 13 2.50 0.90 2.48
C CYS A 13 1.47 1.96 2.84
N SER A 14 1.82 2.81 3.81
CA SER A 14 1.07 4.03 4.14
C SER A 14 1.77 5.23 3.52
N PHE A 15 0.94 6.17 3.04
CA PHE A 15 1.26 7.50 2.50
C PHE A 15 1.96 7.56 1.14
N GLY A 16 1.16 7.82 0.10
CA GLY A 16 1.63 8.39 -1.16
C GLY A 16 0.54 8.34 -2.22
N SER A 17 0.11 9.50 -2.71
CA SER A 17 -0.75 9.58 -3.89
C SER A 17 -0.05 8.87 -5.06
N LEU A 18 -0.70 7.86 -5.61
CA LEU A 18 -0.18 6.96 -6.63
C LEU A 18 -0.33 7.62 -8.00
N VAL A 19 0.72 8.27 -8.50
CA VAL A 19 0.74 8.78 -9.87
C VAL A 19 1.29 7.69 -10.78
N ALA A 20 0.39 6.91 -11.38
CA ALA A 20 0.71 5.95 -12.42
C ALA A 20 0.62 6.61 -13.81
N SER A 21 1.67 6.52 -14.61
CA SER A 21 1.63 6.97 -16.01
C SER A 21 0.65 6.12 -16.81
N SER A 22 -0.41 6.76 -17.28
CA SER A 22 -1.50 6.16 -18.05
C SER A 22 -1.05 5.74 -19.45
N GLY A 23 -0.97 4.42 -19.65
CA GLY A 23 -1.02 3.79 -20.97
C GLY A 23 -2.15 2.78 -20.99
N LEU A 24 -3.25 3.13 -21.67
CA LEU A 24 -4.40 2.27 -22.03
C LEU A 24 -5.34 1.84 -20.89
N LEU A 25 -6.16 2.76 -20.38
CA LEU A 25 -7.38 2.40 -19.65
C LEU A 25 -8.55 2.21 -20.63
N GLY A 26 -9.03 0.96 -20.73
CA GLY A 26 -10.34 0.65 -21.31
C GLY A 26 -11.45 1.27 -20.47
N ARG A 27 -12.39 1.96 -21.14
CA ARG A 27 -13.52 2.65 -20.53
C ARG A 27 -14.48 1.68 -19.84
N LYS A 28 -14.55 1.73 -18.50
CA LYS A 28 -15.81 1.66 -17.73
C LYS A 28 -15.57 2.12 -16.29
N GLY A 29 -16.08 3.29 -15.95
CA GLY A 29 -15.95 3.91 -14.63
C GLY A 29 -15.99 5.42 -14.73
N SER A 30 -17.20 5.97 -14.93
CA SER A 30 -17.44 7.42 -14.92
C SER A 30 -17.44 7.92 -13.48
N SER A 31 -16.31 8.43 -13.03
CA SER A 31 -16.22 9.41 -11.95
C SER A 31 -15.02 10.28 -12.30
N THR A 32 -15.25 11.58 -12.39
CA THR A 32 -14.32 12.60 -12.85
C THR A 32 -13.09 12.63 -11.95
N VAL A 33 -12.07 11.84 -12.27
CA VAL A 33 -10.71 12.06 -11.78
C VAL A 33 -10.27 13.36 -12.43
N SER A 34 -10.29 14.45 -11.68
CA SER A 34 -9.58 15.66 -12.05
C SER A 34 -8.12 15.27 -12.26
N GLN A 35 -7.69 15.18 -13.52
CA GLN A 35 -6.29 14.94 -13.87
C GLN A 35 -5.48 16.12 -13.37
N VAL A 36 -4.96 16.02 -12.16
CA VAL A 36 -3.90 16.89 -11.70
C VAL A 36 -2.65 16.43 -12.45
N ASP A 37 -2.14 17.27 -13.34
CA ASP A 37 -0.88 17.02 -14.02
C ASP A 37 0.27 17.15 -13.01
N VAL A 38 0.53 16.07 -12.28
CA VAL A 38 1.59 16.00 -11.27
C VAL A 38 2.88 15.60 -11.96
N SER A 39 3.82 16.54 -12.04
CA SER A 39 5.17 16.23 -12.54
C SER A 39 5.92 15.32 -11.57
N LEU A 40 6.03 14.04 -11.93
CA LEU A 40 6.74 13.01 -11.16
C LEU A 40 8.19 13.39 -10.83
N VAL A 41 8.85 14.11 -11.73
CA VAL A 41 10.23 14.60 -11.53
C VAL A 41 10.26 15.62 -10.39
N LYS A 42 9.28 16.54 -10.34
CA LYS A 42 9.16 17.50 -9.24
C LYS A 42 8.87 16.80 -7.93
N VAL A 43 7.97 15.81 -7.92
CA VAL A 43 7.67 15.03 -6.70
C VAL A 43 8.92 14.31 -6.17
N LYS A 44 9.69 13.66 -7.05
CA LYS A 44 10.96 13.03 -6.66
C LYS A 44 11.96 14.06 -6.11
N SER A 45 12.06 15.25 -6.72
CA SER A 45 12.99 16.29 -6.27
C SER A 45 12.58 16.86 -4.90
N GLU A 46 11.28 17.08 -4.66
CA GLU A 46 10.79 17.51 -3.36
C GLU A 46 11.01 16.46 -2.27
N ALA A 47 10.75 15.18 -2.56
CA ALA A 47 11.05 14.09 -1.65
C ALA A 47 12.55 14.04 -1.29
N LYS A 48 13.43 14.26 -2.28
CA LYS A 48 14.88 14.36 -2.06
C LYS A 48 15.24 15.55 -1.18
N LYS A 49 14.70 16.75 -1.44
CA LYS A 49 14.95 17.95 -0.62
C LYS A 49 14.57 17.73 0.84
N ILE A 50 13.47 17.03 1.11
CA ILE A 50 13.07 16.67 2.47
C ILE A 50 14.12 15.75 3.10
N CYS A 51 14.58 14.73 2.38
CA CYS A 51 15.63 13.82 2.87
C CYS A 51 16.96 14.55 3.12
N GLU A 52 17.33 15.53 2.28
CA GLU A 52 18.52 16.36 2.46
C GLU A 52 18.43 17.25 3.71
N LYS A 53 17.26 17.88 3.94
CA LYS A 53 17.00 18.68 5.16
C LYS A 53 17.11 17.86 6.44
N LEU A 54 16.82 16.57 6.37
CA LEU A 54 16.91 15.63 7.48
C LEU A 54 18.28 14.92 7.58
N ASP A 55 19.26 15.35 6.79
CA ASP A 55 20.62 14.77 6.69
C ASP A 55 20.65 13.26 6.35
N LEU A 56 19.67 12.77 5.59
CA LEU A 56 19.53 11.35 5.23
C LEU A 56 20.36 10.99 3.98
N LYS A 57 21.68 11.20 4.01
CA LYS A 57 22.60 11.09 2.86
C LYS A 57 22.48 9.76 2.08
N LYS A 58 22.37 8.63 2.80
CA LYS A 58 22.22 7.30 2.20
C LYS A 58 20.88 7.13 1.46
N LEU A 59 19.82 7.73 1.99
CA LEU A 59 18.50 7.71 1.36
C LEU A 59 18.51 8.56 0.08
N CYS A 60 19.09 9.76 0.15
CA CYS A 60 19.25 10.65 -1.02
C CYS A 60 20.01 9.96 -2.17
N SER A 61 21.15 9.33 -1.89
CA SER A 61 21.93 8.63 -2.93
C SER A 61 21.17 7.46 -3.56
N THR A 62 20.33 6.79 -2.78
CA THR A 62 19.50 5.68 -3.27
C THR A 62 18.34 6.20 -4.12
N ILE A 63 17.68 7.30 -3.73
CA ILE A 63 16.66 8.00 -4.52
C ILE A 63 17.23 8.42 -5.88
N ASP A 64 18.43 9.01 -5.92
CA ASP A 64 19.08 9.42 -7.17
C ASP A 64 19.30 8.24 -8.12
N ARG A 65 19.75 7.10 -7.58
CA ARG A 65 20.04 5.88 -8.36
C ARG A 65 18.78 5.17 -8.87
N SER A 66 17.59 5.48 -8.35
CA SER A 66 16.34 4.86 -8.79
C SER A 66 16.03 5.17 -10.26
N LYS A 67 15.85 4.11 -11.05
CA LYS A 67 15.64 4.16 -12.51
C LYS A 67 14.22 4.60 -12.88
N ASN A 68 13.24 4.23 -12.05
CA ASN A 68 11.83 4.45 -12.32
C ASN A 68 11.30 5.62 -11.49
N LEU A 69 10.53 6.51 -12.13
CA LEU A 69 9.89 7.66 -11.47
C LEU A 69 8.52 7.31 -10.87
N SER A 70 7.85 6.30 -11.41
CA SER A 70 6.54 5.81 -10.97
C SER A 70 6.54 4.29 -10.82
N LEU A 71 5.50 3.77 -10.19
CA LEU A 71 5.19 2.35 -10.18
C LEU A 71 4.94 1.85 -11.61
N GLN A 72 5.30 0.60 -11.86
CA GLN A 72 5.03 -0.06 -13.14
C GLN A 72 3.74 -0.87 -13.03
N ILE A 73 2.81 -0.64 -13.95
CA ILE A 73 1.58 -1.42 -14.05
C ILE A 73 1.78 -2.52 -15.08
N MET A 74 1.45 -3.75 -14.68
CA MET A 74 1.46 -4.94 -15.52
C MET A 74 0.08 -5.61 -15.42
N PHE A 75 -0.31 -6.36 -16.45
CA PHE A 75 -1.55 -7.11 -16.44
C PHE A 75 -1.25 -8.60 -16.60
N SER A 76 -1.96 -9.44 -15.84
CA SER A 76 -1.84 -10.90 -15.93
C SER A 76 -3.24 -11.51 -15.91
N ALA A 77 -3.50 -12.46 -16.80
CA ALA A 77 -4.81 -13.08 -16.90
C ALA A 77 -4.99 -14.17 -15.83
N LYS A 78 -6.15 -14.19 -15.15
CA LYS A 78 -6.51 -15.28 -14.23
C LYS A 78 -6.99 -16.49 -15.03
N THR A 79 -6.05 -17.36 -15.41
CA THR A 79 -6.31 -18.56 -16.24
C THR A 79 -7.23 -19.61 -15.61
N HIS A 80 -7.51 -19.54 -14.31
CA HIS A 80 -8.40 -20.45 -13.60
C HIS A 80 -9.88 -20.02 -13.58
N LYS A 81 -10.23 -18.89 -14.22
CA LYS A 81 -11.61 -18.41 -14.34
C LYS A 81 -12.02 -18.46 -15.81
N THR A 82 -13.26 -18.87 -16.08
CA THR A 82 -13.80 -19.06 -17.44
C THR A 82 -13.63 -17.81 -18.31
N ASP A 83 -13.86 -16.63 -17.74
CA ASP A 83 -13.75 -15.35 -18.47
C ASP A 83 -12.32 -14.79 -18.53
N CYS A 84 -11.33 -15.51 -17.97
CA CYS A 84 -9.92 -15.14 -17.92
C CYS A 84 -9.66 -13.66 -17.57
N PRO A 85 -10.25 -13.13 -16.47
CA PRO A 85 -10.20 -11.71 -16.18
C PRO A 85 -8.77 -11.25 -15.90
N LEU A 86 -8.43 -10.04 -16.36
CA LEU A 86 -7.13 -9.43 -16.09
C LEU A 86 -7.01 -9.03 -14.61
N ARG A 87 -5.91 -9.41 -13.98
CA ARG A 87 -5.42 -8.88 -12.72
C ARG A 87 -4.40 -7.79 -13.03
N VAL A 88 -4.60 -6.62 -12.43
CA VAL A 88 -3.59 -5.57 -12.38
C VAL A 88 -2.52 -5.97 -11.38
N ILE A 89 -1.25 -5.87 -11.77
CA ILE A 89 -0.08 -6.09 -10.94
C ILE A 89 0.69 -4.77 -10.91
N VAL A 90 0.93 -4.23 -9.72
CA VAL A 90 1.69 -3.00 -9.54
C VAL A 90 3.06 -3.37 -8.99
N SER A 91 4.12 -2.96 -9.69
CA SER A 91 5.50 -3.21 -9.33
C SER A 91 6.18 -1.92 -8.91
N GLU A 92 6.70 -1.92 -7.69
CA GLU A 92 7.53 -0.84 -7.13
C GLU A 92 9.03 -1.04 -7.41
N ARG A 93 9.41 -2.06 -8.18
CA ARG A 93 10.82 -2.40 -8.43
C ARG A 93 11.55 -1.25 -9.12
N GLY A 94 12.68 -0.86 -8.54
CA GLY A 94 13.54 0.19 -9.11
C GLY A 94 12.99 1.61 -8.96
N THR A 95 11.92 1.80 -8.20
CA THR A 95 11.32 3.10 -7.91
C THR A 95 11.97 3.76 -6.70
N TRP A 96 11.93 5.09 -6.61
CA TRP A 96 12.42 5.82 -5.43
C TRP A 96 11.44 5.72 -4.26
N GLN A 97 10.14 5.59 -4.56
CA GLN A 97 9.06 5.40 -3.58
C GLN A 97 9.33 4.18 -2.70
N LYS A 98 9.73 3.04 -3.30
CA LYS A 98 10.09 1.83 -2.56
C LYS A 98 11.17 2.08 -1.52
N THR A 99 12.21 2.86 -1.88
CA THR A 99 13.31 3.13 -0.96
C THR A 99 12.86 3.97 0.23
N VAL A 100 12.06 5.02 -0.03
CA VAL A 100 11.48 5.85 1.03
C VAL A 100 10.53 5.04 1.90
N ALA A 101 9.67 4.20 1.31
CA ALA A 101 8.75 3.33 2.03
C ALA A 101 9.48 2.35 2.95
N LEU A 102 10.53 1.68 2.48
CA LEU A 102 11.34 0.78 3.31
C LEU A 102 12.04 1.51 4.45
N PHE A 103 12.54 2.73 4.20
CA PHE A 103 13.13 3.55 5.26
C PHE A 103 12.08 3.89 6.33
N LEU A 104 10.89 4.33 5.92
CA LEU A 104 9.80 4.65 6.86
C LEU A 104 9.37 3.40 7.63
N GLN A 105 9.19 2.27 6.95
CA GLN A 105 8.86 1.00 7.59
C GLN A 105 9.91 0.61 8.63
N GLU A 106 11.21 0.71 8.30
CA GLU A 106 12.29 0.45 9.25
C GLU A 106 12.16 1.34 10.49
N LYS A 107 11.87 2.64 10.33
CA LYS A 107 11.75 3.56 11.46
C LYS A 107 10.46 3.37 12.26
N LEU A 108 9.35 3.07 11.60
CA LEU A 108 8.08 2.83 12.25
C LEU A 108 8.07 1.49 13.00
N ASN A 109 8.81 0.48 12.52
CA ASN A 109 8.94 -0.80 13.22
C ASN A 109 9.62 -0.68 14.59
N TRP A 110 10.34 0.41 14.86
CA TRP A 110 10.93 0.67 16.18
C TRP A 110 9.93 1.30 17.15
N LEU A 111 8.81 1.83 16.65
CA LEU A 111 7.75 2.35 17.49
C LEU A 111 6.94 1.17 18.02
N THR A 112 7.01 0.95 19.32
CA THR A 112 6.08 0.07 20.02
C THR A 112 4.74 0.77 20.09
N VAL A 113 3.83 0.41 19.19
CA VAL A 113 2.43 0.82 19.29
C VAL A 113 1.75 -0.14 20.27
N ASP A 114 1.42 0.38 21.45
CA ASP A 114 0.51 -0.29 22.36
C ASP A 114 -0.92 0.01 21.91
N ASP A 115 -1.46 -0.87 21.07
CA ASP A 115 -2.84 -0.77 20.61
C ASP A 115 -3.67 -1.86 21.31
N PRO A 116 -4.47 -1.50 22.34
CA PRO A 116 -5.29 -2.45 23.08
C PRO A 116 -6.45 -3.00 22.24
N PHE A 117 -6.66 -2.49 21.02
CA PHE A 117 -7.66 -2.93 20.07
C PHE A 117 -7.04 -3.65 18.85
N LEU A 118 -5.72 -3.89 18.87
CA LEU A 118 -5.06 -4.67 17.83
C LEU A 118 -5.47 -6.13 17.96
N LEU A 119 -6.27 -6.59 17.00
CA LEU A 119 -6.78 -7.96 16.95
C LEU A 119 -5.94 -8.78 15.98
N SER A 120 -5.56 -9.99 16.37
CA SER A 120 -4.75 -10.86 15.51
C SER A 120 -5.55 -11.39 14.33
N ASN A 121 -6.85 -11.61 14.53
CA ASN A 121 -7.79 -12.08 13.51
C ASN A 121 -9.24 -11.72 13.88
N SER A 122 -10.16 -11.98 12.95
CA SER A 122 -11.60 -11.72 13.14
C SER A 122 -12.27 -12.59 14.19
N ASP A 123 -11.70 -13.75 14.52
CA ASP A 123 -12.32 -14.69 15.47
C ASP A 123 -12.32 -14.12 16.89
N GLU A 124 -11.35 -13.26 17.23
CA GLU A 124 -11.31 -12.55 18.51
C GLU A 124 -12.52 -11.61 18.68
N VAL A 125 -12.93 -10.90 17.62
CA VAL A 125 -14.14 -10.06 17.63
C VAL A 125 -15.39 -10.92 17.75
N ILE A 126 -15.46 -12.01 16.99
CA ILE A 126 -16.60 -12.94 17.02
C ILE A 126 -16.75 -13.51 18.43
N LYS A 127 -15.64 -13.92 19.06
CA LYS A 127 -15.61 -14.43 20.43
C LYS A 127 -16.11 -13.36 21.41
N PHE A 128 -15.58 -12.14 21.34
CA PHE A 128 -16.02 -11.03 22.19
C PHE A 128 -17.53 -10.78 22.09
N LEU A 129 -18.06 -10.72 20.87
CA LEU A 129 -19.49 -10.50 20.62
C LEU A 129 -20.35 -11.66 21.15
N ASN A 130 -19.90 -12.91 21.02
CA ASN A 130 -20.60 -14.07 21.55
C ASN A 130 -20.64 -14.09 23.08
N GLU A 131 -19.54 -13.71 23.74
CA GLU A 131 -19.45 -13.66 25.21
C GLU A 131 -20.33 -12.55 25.82
N HIS A 132 -20.58 -11.48 25.06
CA HIS A 132 -21.30 -10.28 25.52
C HIS A 132 -22.68 -10.12 24.87
N ASN A 133 -23.20 -11.16 24.21
CA ASN A 133 -24.51 -11.19 23.53
C ASN A 133 -25.68 -10.73 24.43
N ASN A 134 -25.59 -10.98 25.74
CA ASN A 134 -26.65 -10.60 26.69
C ASN A 134 -26.62 -9.12 27.12
N ASN A 135 -25.62 -8.35 26.69
CA ASN A 135 -25.54 -6.92 26.95
C ASN A 135 -26.10 -6.16 25.74
N ASP A 136 -26.76 -5.02 25.97
CA ASP A 136 -27.21 -4.12 24.90
C ASP A 136 -26.01 -3.48 24.18
N LEU A 137 -25.35 -4.27 23.33
CA LEU A 137 -24.20 -3.84 22.55
C LEU A 137 -24.66 -3.01 21.36
N GLN A 138 -24.08 -1.82 21.23
CA GLN A 138 -24.21 -1.00 20.02
C GLN A 138 -22.93 -1.14 19.19
N ALA A 139 -23.11 -1.43 17.90
CA ALA A 139 -22.01 -1.54 16.96
C ALA A 139 -22.30 -0.71 15.70
N PHE A 140 -21.25 -0.17 15.11
CA PHE A 140 -21.29 0.45 13.79
C PHE A 140 -20.07 0.00 13.01
N SER A 141 -20.20 -0.13 11.69
CA SER A 141 -19.10 -0.51 10.81
C SER A 141 -18.66 0.70 9.99
N ILE A 142 -17.35 0.85 9.86
CA ILE A 142 -16.74 1.81 8.94
C ILE A 142 -16.09 1.00 7.82
N ASP A 143 -16.59 1.16 6.61
CA ASP A 143 -15.95 0.64 5.42
C ASP A 143 -14.92 1.66 4.92
N ILE A 144 -13.64 1.35 5.07
CA ILE A 144 -12.57 2.21 4.58
C ILE A 144 -12.36 1.91 3.09
N LYS A 145 -12.87 2.80 2.25
CA LYS A 145 -12.61 2.80 0.81
C LYS A 145 -11.29 3.53 0.53
N ASP A 146 -10.55 3.04 -0.45
CA ASP A 146 -9.37 3.71 -1.00
C ASP A 146 -8.18 3.90 -0.05
N LEU A 147 -8.02 3.00 0.94
CA LEU A 147 -6.81 3.01 1.80
C LEU A 147 -5.52 2.71 1.01
N TYR A 148 -5.62 2.02 -0.13
CA TYR A 148 -4.49 1.53 -0.93
C TYR A 148 -4.54 1.90 -2.42
N TYR A 149 -5.31 2.93 -2.82
CA TYR A 149 -5.47 3.32 -4.23
C TYR A 149 -4.95 4.72 -4.54
#